data_AF-A0A502T3W9-F1
#
_entry.id   AF-A0A502T3W9-F1
#
_cell.length_a   1.000
_cell.length_b   1.000
_cell.length_c   1.000
_cell.angle_alpha   90.00
_cell.angle_beta   90.00
_cell.angle_gamma   90.00
#
_symmetry.space_group_name_H-M   'P 1'
#
loop_
_entity.id
_entity.type
_entity.pdbx_description
1 polymer ?
#
loop_
_entity_poly.entity_id
_entity_poly.type
_entity_poly.pdbx_seq_one_letter_code
_entity_poly.pdbx_strand_id
1 'polypeptide(L)'
;MSLLVRKINDVWQEWHASSIVTQMVGTYTAIYGDGRQVETPCDPYPVEIQMNGDSLRCFYDQGLWTIDEVEAVGGRIAVPFVVPEGKQVVGAPSYVETGEVIQQVYQVEDTPPPPEPPTAEEKVGTMLAGSGVSISELKSVLGLGI
;
A
#
# COMPACT_ATOMS: atom_id res chain seq x y z
N MET A 1 2.76 -8.00 3.91
CA MET A 1 3.49 -6.76 3.59
C MET A 1 2.96 -5.72 4.53
N SER A 2 3.79 -5.22 5.44
CA SER A 2 3.35 -4.32 6.50
C SER A 2 3.12 -2.90 5.99
N LEU A 3 2.17 -2.17 6.57
CA LEU A 3 1.86 -0.79 6.20
C LEU A 3 2.60 0.14 7.16
N LEU A 4 3.77 0.64 6.76
CA LEU A 4 4.51 1.61 7.55
C LEU A 4 3.90 3.00 7.37
N VAL A 5 3.48 3.62 8.46
CA VAL A 5 2.93 4.97 8.49
C VAL A 5 3.71 5.88 9.43
N ARG A 6 3.70 7.17 9.13
CA ARG A 6 4.29 8.23 9.95
C ARG A 6 3.34 9.41 9.99
N LYS A 7 3.38 10.15 11.10
CA LYS A 7 2.65 11.41 11.24
C LYS A 7 3.38 12.51 10.47
N ILE A 8 2.78 13.02 9.40
CA ILE A 8 3.27 14.12 8.57
C ILE A 8 2.21 15.22 8.59
N ASN A 9 2.57 16.40 9.08
CA ASN A 9 1.62 17.53 9.29
C ASN A 9 0.39 17.11 10.10
N ASP A 10 0.61 16.40 11.21
CA ASP A 10 -0.44 15.86 12.09
C ASP A 10 -1.38 14.81 11.48
N VAL A 11 -1.14 14.37 10.24
CA VAL A 11 -1.92 13.32 9.57
C VAL A 11 -1.07 12.07 9.40
N TRP A 12 -1.66 10.90 9.68
CA TRP A 12 -1.03 9.61 9.42
C TRP A 12 -0.99 9.35 7.91
N GLN A 13 0.21 9.15 7.37
CA GLN A 13 0.44 8.91 5.96
C GLN A 13 1.45 7.77 5.78
N GLU A 14 1.37 7.07 4.65
CA GLU A 14 2.33 6.03 4.32
C GLU A 14 3.73 6.61 4.16
N TRP A 15 4.70 5.94 4.76
CA TRP A 15 6.08 6.36 4.71
C TRP A 15 6.84 5.56 3.65
N HIS A 16 6.95 6.14 2.45
CA HIS A 16 7.76 5.59 1.36
C HIS A 16 9.07 6.36 1.15
N ALA A 17 9.03 7.69 1.33
CA ALA A 17 10.15 8.56 1.01
C ALA A 17 11.25 8.55 2.09
N SER A 18 12.41 9.10 1.74
CA SER A 18 13.43 9.39 2.75
C SER A 18 12.98 10.57 3.61
N SER A 19 13.11 10.43 4.93
CA SER A 19 12.80 11.49 5.89
C SER A 19 13.84 11.51 6.99
N ILE A 20 14.08 12.71 7.53
CA ILE A 20 14.95 12.86 8.69
C ILE A 20 14.17 12.36 9.91
N VAL A 21 14.79 11.48 10.67
CA VAL A 21 14.31 11.03 11.98
C VAL A 21 15.37 11.25 13.02
N THR A 22 14.92 11.36 14.26
CA THR A 22 15.80 11.33 15.42
C THR A 22 15.89 9.89 15.91
N GLN A 23 17.11 9.37 15.99
CA GLN A 23 17.40 8.08 16.61
C GLN A 23 18.27 8.31 17.85
N MET A 24 17.96 7.60 18.94
CA MET A 24 18.81 7.63 20.13
C MET A 24 19.96 6.64 19.94
N VAL A 25 21.19 7.16 19.91
CA VAL A 25 22.40 6.35 19.75
C VAL A 25 23.14 6.29 21.08
N GLY A 26 23.38 5.09 21.58
CA GLY A 26 24.07 4.83 22.86
C GLY A 26 25.52 4.39 22.73
N THR A 27 26.13 4.60 21.57
CA THR A 27 27.50 4.19 21.26
C THR A 27 28.21 5.26 20.46
N TYR A 28 29.49 5.50 20.75
CA TYR A 28 30.34 6.36 19.93
C TYR A 28 31.59 5.60 19.50
N THR A 29 32.13 5.96 18.34
CA THR A 29 33.41 5.44 17.86
C THR A 29 34.54 6.28 18.41
N ALA A 30 35.35 5.73 19.31
CA ALA A 30 36.59 6.34 19.77
C ALA A 30 37.70 6.06 18.75
N ILE A 31 38.35 7.12 18.25
CA ILE A 31 39.52 7.02 17.37
C ILE A 31 40.77 7.36 18.19
N TYR A 32 41.64 6.39 18.41
CA TYR A 32 42.90 6.57 19.14
C TYR A 32 43.99 7.12 18.21
N GLY A 33 45.03 7.74 18.79
CA GLY A 33 46.12 8.36 18.03
C GLY A 33 46.95 7.41 17.16
N ASP A 34 46.81 6.09 17.37
CA ASP A 34 47.41 5.03 16.56
C ASP A 34 46.49 4.54 15.41
N GLY A 35 45.33 5.18 15.23
CA GLY A 35 44.35 4.86 14.18
C GLY A 35 43.39 3.74 14.55
N ARG A 36 43.47 3.17 15.77
CA ARG A 36 42.50 2.17 16.22
C ARG A 36 41.13 2.81 16.43
N GLN A 37 40.08 2.12 15.99
CA GLN A 37 38.69 2.49 16.21
C GLN A 37 38.05 1.49 17.17
N VAL A 38 37.41 1.98 18.22
CA VAL A 38 36.70 1.15 19.19
C VAL A 38 35.31 1.74 19.43
N GLU A 39 34.27 0.93 19.26
CA GLU A 39 32.92 1.29 19.66
C GLU A 39 32.82 1.22 21.18
N THR A 40 32.53 2.35 21.82
CA THR A 40 32.41 2.47 23.26
C THR A 40 30.96 2.85 23.61
N PRO A 41 30.32 2.18 24.58
CA PRO A 41 29.00 2.58 25.07
C PRO A 41 29.05 3.97 25.72
N CYS A 42 28.01 4.78 25.51
CA CYS A 42 27.82 6.07 26.17
C CYS A 42 26.35 6.31 26.51
N ASP A 43 26.08 7.40 27.21
CA ASP A 43 24.72 7.87 27.44
C ASP A 43 24.02 8.13 26.09
N PRO A 44 22.79 7.62 25.89
CA PRO A 44 22.06 7.80 24.64
C PRO A 44 21.87 9.27 24.28
N TYR A 45 22.26 9.64 23.07
CA TYR A 45 22.09 10.99 22.55
C TYR A 45 21.27 10.98 21.24
N PRO A 46 20.45 12.03 20.99
CA PRO A 46 19.65 12.12 19.78
C PRO A 46 20.54 12.45 18.59
N VAL A 47 20.43 11.66 17.52
CA VAL A 47 21.09 11.90 16.24
C VAL A 47 20.05 12.00 15.14
N GLU A 48 20.16 13.01 14.30
CA GLU A 48 19.34 13.13 13.10
C GLU A 48 19.95 12.27 11.99
N ILE A 49 19.20 11.26 11.55
CA ILE A 49 19.58 10.41 10.43
C ILE A 49 18.53 10.50 9.33
N GLN A 50 18.99 10.44 8.08
CA GLN A 50 18.10 10.29 6.95
C GLN A 50 17.75 8.81 6.82
N MET A 51 16.46 8.50 6.89
CA MET A 51 15.97 7.12 6.77
C MET A 51 14.90 6.99 5.71
N ASN A 52 14.98 5.92 4.93
CA ASN A 52 14.02 5.57 3.89
C ASN A 52 12.94 4.65 4.47
N GLY A 53 11.67 5.03 4.28
CA GLY A 53 10.53 4.27 4.81
C GLY A 53 10.35 2.89 4.17
N ASP A 54 10.63 2.74 2.86
CA ASP A 54 10.56 1.42 2.21
C ASP A 54 11.63 0.46 2.76
N SER A 55 12.83 0.95 3.04
CA SER A 55 13.89 0.17 3.69
C SER A 55 13.49 -0.24 5.11
N LEU A 56 12.94 0.68 5.90
CA LEU A 56 12.50 0.39 7.27
C LEU A 56 11.39 -0.66 7.28
N ARG A 57 10.39 -0.54 6.39
CA ARG A 57 9.36 -1.57 6.21
C ARG A 57 10.00 -2.92 5.92
N CYS A 58 11.01 -2.95 5.04
CA CYS A 58 11.72 -4.18 4.70
C CYS A 58 12.46 -4.78 5.92
N PHE A 59 13.10 -3.95 6.75
CA PHE A 59 13.75 -4.42 7.98
C PHE A 59 12.75 -4.99 8.98
N TYR A 60 11.59 -4.35 9.14
CA TYR A 60 10.51 -4.87 9.97
C TYR A 60 9.95 -6.19 9.43
N ASP A 61 9.64 -6.26 8.13
CA ASP A 61 9.11 -7.47 7.48
C ASP A 61 10.11 -8.65 7.52
N GLN A 62 11.41 -8.38 7.56
CA GLN A 62 12.47 -9.39 7.73
C GLN A 62 12.72 -9.78 9.20
N GLY A 63 12.06 -9.11 10.16
CA GLY A 63 12.28 -9.31 11.59
C GLY A 63 13.63 -8.80 12.09
N LEU A 64 14.31 -7.94 11.31
CA LEU A 64 15.55 -7.27 11.73
C LEU A 64 15.26 -6.15 12.73
N TRP A 65 14.09 -5.53 12.62
CA TRP A 65 13.62 -4.49 13.52
C TRP A 65 12.34 -4.93 14.21
N THR A 66 12.28 -4.68 15.51
CA THR A 66 11.10 -4.83 16.36
C THR A 66 10.15 -3.64 16.16
N ILE A 67 8.90 -3.79 16.64
CA ILE A 67 7.96 -2.67 16.60
C ILE A 67 8.48 -1.48 17.41
N ASP A 68 9.06 -1.71 18.59
CA ASP A 68 9.60 -0.65 19.46
C ASP A 68 10.67 0.19 18.77
N GLU A 69 11.53 -0.42 17.94
CA GLU A 69 12.54 0.30 17.16
C GLU A 69 11.92 1.15 16.05
N VAL A 70 10.86 0.65 15.41
CA VAL A 70 10.07 1.42 14.45
C VAL A 70 9.36 2.59 15.14
N GLU A 71 8.84 2.36 16.34
CA GLU A 71 8.19 3.38 17.16
C GLU A 71 9.16 4.46 17.63
N ALA A 72 10.39 4.08 17.99
CA ALA A 72 11.43 4.98 18.46
C ALA A 72 11.82 6.04 17.42
N VAL A 73 11.67 5.72 16.13
CA VAL A 73 11.93 6.64 15.01
C VAL A 73 10.67 7.34 14.50
N GLY A 74 9.56 7.23 15.24
CA GLY A 74 8.28 7.87 14.94
C GLY A 74 7.44 7.16 13.88
N GLY A 75 7.79 5.92 13.53
CA GLY A 75 6.97 5.06 12.67
C GLY A 75 5.92 4.29 13.46
N ARG A 76 4.88 3.84 12.75
CA ARG A 76 3.87 2.89 13.24
C ARG A 76 3.55 1.90 12.14
N ILE A 77 3.15 0.68 12.52
CA ILE A 77 2.65 -0.32 11.58
C ILE A 77 1.13 -0.28 11.62
N ALA A 78 0.51 0.08 10.50
CA ALA A 78 -0.94 0.15 10.37
C ALA A 78 -1.55 -1.23 10.08
N VAL A 79 -2.73 -1.46 10.67
CA VAL A 79 -3.56 -2.63 10.37
C VAL A 79 -4.26 -2.42 9.03
N PRO A 80 -4.14 -3.36 8.08
CA PRO A 80 -4.77 -3.23 6.77
C PRO A 80 -6.29 -3.28 6.87
N PHE A 81 -6.97 -2.53 5.99
CA PHE A 81 -8.42 -2.55 5.89
C PHE A 81 -8.91 -3.85 5.26
N VAL A 82 -9.96 -4.45 5.83
CA VAL A 82 -10.63 -5.62 5.24
C VAL A 82 -11.92 -5.14 4.57
N VAL A 83 -12.03 -5.36 3.26
CA VAL A 83 -13.22 -4.97 2.50
C VAL A 83 -14.42 -5.84 2.93
N PRO A 84 -15.53 -5.23 3.39
CA PRO A 84 -16.73 -5.98 3.73
C PRO A 84 -17.31 -6.72 2.52
N GLU A 85 -17.96 -7.86 2.76
CA GLU A 85 -18.61 -8.63 1.70
C GLU A 85 -19.68 -7.80 0.96
N GLY A 86 -19.73 -7.93 -0.37
CA GLY A 86 -20.66 -7.19 -1.22
C GLY A 86 -20.34 -5.70 -1.39
N LYS A 87 -19.17 -5.25 -0.90
CA LYS A 87 -18.69 -3.89 -1.07
C LYS A 87 -17.40 -3.83 -1.88
N GLN A 88 -17.17 -2.69 -2.51
CA GLN A 88 -15.92 -2.32 -3.16
C GLN A 88 -15.33 -1.07 -2.51
N VAL A 89 -14.00 -0.97 -2.49
CA VAL A 89 -13.29 0.22 -2.02
C VAL A 89 -13.34 1.32 -3.08
N VAL A 90 -13.48 2.56 -2.64
CA VAL A 90 -13.53 3.75 -3.48
C VAL A 90 -12.55 4.79 -2.94
N GLY A 91 -11.79 5.42 -3.85
CA GLY A 91 -10.83 6.46 -3.50
C GLY A 91 -9.50 5.94 -2.93
N ALA A 92 -8.79 6.83 -2.24
CA ALA A 92 -7.47 6.56 -1.65
C ALA A 92 -7.60 6.11 -0.18
N PRO A 93 -6.64 5.33 0.34
CA PRO A 93 -6.60 4.97 1.75
C PRO A 93 -6.45 6.20 2.64
N SER A 94 -7.04 6.12 3.83
CA SER A 94 -6.81 7.02 4.95
C SER A 94 -6.37 6.23 6.17
N TYR A 95 -5.72 6.88 7.13
CA TYR A 95 -5.19 6.24 8.32
C TYR A 95 -5.70 6.95 9.57
N VAL A 96 -6.33 6.18 10.47
CA VAL A 96 -6.91 6.70 11.71
C VAL A 96 -6.35 5.96 12.91
N GLU A 97 -6.12 6.69 13.99
CA GLU A 97 -5.65 6.15 15.26
C GLU A 97 -6.87 5.73 16.10
N THR A 98 -6.93 4.44 16.45
CA THR A 98 -7.99 3.87 17.28
C THR A 98 -7.35 3.19 18.50
N GLY A 99 -7.33 3.89 19.63
CA GLY A 99 -6.56 3.45 20.80
C GLY A 99 -5.06 3.56 20.50
N GLU A 100 -4.33 2.45 20.68
CA GLU A 100 -2.87 2.37 20.41
C GLU A 100 -2.55 1.89 18.99
N VAL A 101 -3.57 1.64 18.16
CA VAL A 101 -3.40 1.01 16.84
C VAL A 101 -3.78 1.99 15.73
N ILE A 102 -2.96 2.03 14.68
CA ILE A 102 -3.30 2.75 13.45
C ILE A 102 -4.04 1.81 12.52
N GLN A 103 -5.24 2.19 12.08
CA GLN A 103 -6.06 1.42 11.15
C GLN A 103 -6.11 2.13 9.81
N GLN A 104 -5.90 1.36 8.74
CA GLN A 104 -6.21 1.78 7.39
C GLN A 104 -7.73 1.78 7.20
N VAL A 105 -8.27 2.83 6.58
CA VAL A 105 -9.70 3.01 6.33
C VAL A 105 -9.91 3.45 4.89
N TYR A 106 -10.90 2.85 4.24
CA TYR A 106 -11.34 3.22 2.90
C TYR A 106 -12.80 3.68 2.91
N GLN A 107 -13.16 4.53 1.94
CA GLN A 107 -14.56 4.69 1.57
C GLN A 107 -15.01 3.43 0.83
N VAL A 108 -16.23 2.98 1.09
CA VAL A 108 -16.79 1.77 0.50
C VAL A 108 -18.16 2.04 -0.11
N GLU A 109 -18.40 1.45 -1.27
CA GLU A 109 -19.68 1.47 -1.97
C GLU A 109 -20.14 0.04 -2.24
N ASP A 110 -21.42 -0.14 -2.54
CA ASP A 110 -21.95 -1.45 -2.90
C ASP A 110 -21.36 -1.91 -4.24
N THR A 111 -20.98 -3.18 -4.32
CA THR A 111 -20.50 -3.75 -5.57
C THR A 111 -21.64 -3.76 -6.58
N PRO A 112 -21.47 -3.18 -7.79
CA PRO A 112 -22.51 -3.19 -8.80
C PRO A 112 -22.87 -4.63 -9.16
N PRO A 113 -24.15 -4.90 -9.47
CA PRO A 113 -24.54 -6.23 -9.91
C PRO A 113 -23.73 -6.63 -11.15
N PRO A 114 -23.33 -7.90 -11.27
CA PRO A 114 -22.64 -8.37 -12.46
C PRO A 114 -23.48 -8.03 -13.71
N PRO A 115 -22.83 -7.60 -14.81
CA PRO A 115 -23.54 -7.26 -16.02
C PRO A 115 -24.36 -8.46 -16.51
N GLU A 116 -25.54 -8.19 -17.04
CA GLU A 116 -26.37 -9.24 -17.62
C GLU A 116 -25.59 -9.97 -18.72
N PRO A 117 -25.69 -11.31 -18.78
CA PRO A 117 -25.03 -12.06 -19.84
C PRO A 117 -25.56 -11.56 -21.20
N PRO A 118 -24.67 -11.34 -22.19
CA PRO A 118 -25.10 -10.84 -23.49
C PRO A 118 -26.10 -11.82 -24.11
N THR A 119 -27.15 -11.25 -24.68
CA THR A 119 -28.17 -11.99 -25.43
C THR A 119 -27.51 -12.74 -26.61
N ALA A 120 -28.21 -13.74 -27.14
CA ALA A 120 -27.73 -14.48 -28.30
C ALA A 120 -27.47 -13.54 -29.50
N GLU A 121 -28.31 -12.53 -29.67
CA GLU A 121 -28.17 -11.52 -30.73
C GLU A 121 -26.94 -10.63 -30.53
N GLU A 122 -26.66 -10.19 -29.30
CA GLU A 122 -25.44 -9.44 -28.98
C GLU A 122 -24.18 -10.29 -29.15
N LYS A 123 -24.21 -11.57 -28.76
CA LYS A 123 -23.10 -12.51 -29.00
C LYS A 123 -22.82 -12.67 -30.50
N VAL A 124 -23.86 -12.89 -31.29
CA VAL A 124 -23.73 -13.01 -32.76
C VAL A 124 -23.27 -11.69 -33.37
N GLY A 125 -23.81 -10.55 -32.93
CA GLY A 125 -23.37 -9.23 -33.37
C GLY A 125 -21.90 -8.96 -33.08
N THR A 126 -21.41 -9.34 -31.90
CA THR A 126 -19.99 -9.19 -31.51
C THR A 126 -19.09 -10.11 -32.34
N MET A 127 -19.52 -11.34 -32.62
CA MET A 127 -18.79 -12.26 -33.50
C MET A 127 -18.72 -11.76 -34.95
N LEU A 128 -19.81 -11.20 -35.47
CA LEU A 128 -19.89 -10.69 -36.84
C LEU A 128 -19.18 -9.33 -37.02
N ALA A 129 -19.06 -8.54 -35.95
CA ALA A 129 -18.32 -7.27 -35.96
C ALA A 129 -16.86 -7.45 -36.40
N GLY A 130 -16.22 -8.57 -36.05
CA GLY A 130 -14.86 -8.91 -36.50
C GLY A 130 -14.77 -9.25 -37.99
N SER A 131 -15.90 -9.55 -38.64
CA SER A 131 -15.99 -9.85 -40.08
C SER A 131 -16.59 -8.70 -40.90
N GLY A 132 -16.98 -7.59 -40.27
CA GLY A 132 -17.62 -6.45 -40.95
C GLY A 132 -19.02 -6.76 -41.49
N VAL A 133 -19.65 -7.83 -41.02
CA VAL A 133 -20.98 -8.28 -41.46
C VAL A 133 -22.02 -7.89 -40.41
N SER A 134 -23.17 -7.38 -40.84
CA SER A 134 -24.30 -7.07 -39.96
C SER A 134 -25.20 -8.29 -39.75
N ILE A 135 -25.94 -8.32 -38.63
CA ILE A 135 -26.93 -9.39 -38.34
C ILE A 135 -27.99 -9.48 -39.45
N SER A 136 -28.37 -8.35 -40.03
CA SER A 136 -29.34 -8.28 -41.14
C SER A 136 -28.83 -8.98 -42.40
N GLU A 137 -27.55 -8.82 -42.73
CA GLU A 137 -26.92 -9.51 -43.87
C GLU A 137 -26.81 -11.01 -43.62
N LEU A 138 -26.47 -11.43 -42.40
CA LEU A 138 -26.47 -12.86 -42.04
C LEU A 138 -27.87 -13.48 -42.17
N LYS A 139 -28.92 -12.80 -41.68
CA LYS A 139 -30.31 -13.25 -41.79
C LYS A 139 -30.75 -13.39 -43.26
N SER A 140 -30.29 -12.48 -44.12
CA SER A 140 -30.52 -12.53 -45.58
C SER A 140 -29.82 -13.74 -46.23
N VAL A 141 -28.55 -14.00 -45.90
CA VAL A 141 -27.79 -15.14 -46.44
C VAL A 141 -28.38 -16.48 -46.00
N LEU A 142 -28.86 -16.57 -44.76
CA LEU A 142 -29.46 -17.79 -44.21
C LEU A 142 -30.91 -18.03 -44.66
N GLY A 143 -31.51 -17.13 -45.44
CA GLY A 143 -32.89 -17.26 -45.91
C GLY A 143 -33.94 -17.18 -44.80
N LEU A 144 -33.60 -16.57 -43.65
CA LEU A 144 -34.47 -16.45 -42.47
C LEU A 144 -35.36 -15.19 -42.51
N GLY A 145 -35.64 -14.64 -43.69
CA GLY A 145 -36.35 -13.38 -43.87
C GLY A 145 -37.87 -13.49 -43.73
N ILE A 146 -38.44 -12.67 -42.83
CA ILE A 146 -39.55 -11.77 -43.15
C ILE A 146 -38.98 -10.36 -43.19
#